data_AF-A0A6J5FWF4-F1
#
_entry.id   AF-A0A6J5FWF4-F1
#
_cell.length_a   1.000
_cell.length_b   1.000
_cell.length_c   1.000
_cell.angle_alpha   90.00
_cell.angle_beta   90.00
_cell.angle_gamma   90.00
#
_symmetry.space_group_name_H-M   'P 1'
#
loop_
_entity.id
_entity.type
_entity.pdbx_description
1 polymer ?
#
loop_
_entity_poly.entity_id
_entity_poly.type
_entity_poly.pdbx_seq_one_letter_code
_entity_poly.pdbx_strand_id
1 'polypeptide(L)'
;MAGRHPLIAFLAGLPQFDAIALTDSVLELRSGCVVSASRSAAAGDADSRFRLNLAWPGGSRSAAPTHEVDAYKYIALQVQEAARLGFDLQLMAQSAERAMLDASEWRSDVKGDESP
;
A
#
# COMPACT_ATOMS: atom_id res chain seq x y z
N MET A 1 -1.24 7.77 -18.13
CA MET A 1 -1.46 6.41 -17.59
C MET A 1 -1.14 6.47 -16.12
N ALA A 2 -2.15 6.56 -15.25
CA ALA A 2 -1.91 6.37 -13.82
C ALA A 2 -1.41 4.94 -13.62
N GLY A 3 -0.15 4.79 -13.26
CA GLY A 3 0.43 3.50 -12.89
C GLY A 3 0.02 3.10 -11.47
N ARG A 4 0.37 1.85 -11.09
CA ARG A 4 0.23 1.32 -9.74
C ARG A 4 0.71 2.33 -8.68
N HIS A 5 -0.07 2.49 -7.61
CA HIS A 5 0.26 3.32 -6.46
C HIS A 5 1.67 2.98 -5.94
N PRO A 6 2.59 3.94 -5.80
CA PRO A 6 4.00 3.66 -5.54
C PRO A 6 4.24 2.81 -4.28
N LEU A 7 3.48 3.05 -3.20
CA LEU A 7 3.57 2.21 -2.00
C LEU A 7 3.13 0.76 -2.25
N ILE A 8 2.08 0.56 -3.05
CA ILE A 8 1.58 -0.77 -3.39
C ILE A 8 2.58 -1.48 -4.30
N ALA A 9 3.21 -0.76 -5.24
CA ALA A 9 4.27 -1.29 -6.08
C ALA A 9 5.51 -1.70 -5.26
N PHE A 10 5.93 -0.86 -4.31
CA PHE A 10 7.03 -1.17 -3.39
C PHE A 10 6.74 -2.42 -2.57
N LEU A 11 5.58 -2.47 -1.91
CA LEU A 11 5.18 -3.62 -1.08
C LEU A 11 5.10 -4.91 -1.91
N ALA A 12 4.57 -4.85 -3.14
CA ALA A 12 4.52 -6.00 -4.03
C ALA A 12 5.90 -6.52 -4.46
N GLY A 13 6.94 -5.69 -4.38
CA GLY A 13 8.32 -6.09 -4.66
C GLY A 13 9.04 -6.68 -3.45
N LEU A 14 8.42 -6.70 -2.27
CA LEU A 14 9.06 -7.21 -1.07
C LEU A 14 9.10 -8.75 -1.06
N PRO A 15 10.24 -9.35 -0.68
CA PRO A 15 10.46 -10.78 -0.79
C PRO A 15 9.61 -11.62 0.18
N GLN A 16 9.25 -11.05 1.34
CA GLN A 16 8.33 -11.69 2.27
C GLN A 16 6.88 -11.71 1.77
N PHE A 17 6.57 -10.85 0.79
CA PHE A 17 5.24 -10.69 0.23
C PHE A 17 5.17 -11.46 -1.07
N ASP A 18 4.89 -12.76 -0.96
CA ASP A 18 4.34 -13.54 -2.06
C ASP A 18 2.93 -12.98 -2.33
N ALA A 19 2.82 -12.06 -3.29
CA ALA A 19 1.67 -11.17 -3.40
C ALA A 19 1.13 -11.04 -4.82
N ILE A 20 -0.19 -10.87 -4.90
CA ILE A 20 -0.93 -10.69 -6.14
C ILE A 20 -1.50 -9.26 -6.13
N ALA A 21 -1.09 -8.46 -7.09
CA ALA A 21 -1.70 -7.15 -7.28
C ALA A 21 -3.10 -7.31 -7.90
N LEU A 22 -4.14 -6.99 -7.12
CA LEU A 22 -5.53 -7.09 -7.55
C LEU A 22 -5.94 -5.89 -8.41
N THR A 23 -5.45 -4.71 -8.07
CA THR A 23 -5.63 -3.46 -8.84
C THR A 23 -4.39 -2.58 -8.70
N ASP A 24 -4.40 -1.41 -9.33
CA ASP A 24 -3.32 -0.42 -9.19
C ASP A 24 -3.15 0.11 -7.76
N SER A 25 -4.12 -0.07 -6.87
CA SER A 25 -4.04 0.42 -5.48
C SER A 25 -4.28 -0.67 -4.43
N VAL A 26 -4.30 -1.94 -4.82
CA VAL A 26 -4.66 -3.07 -3.93
C VAL A 26 -3.74 -4.26 -4.17
N LEU A 27 -3.18 -4.80 -3.09
CA LEU A 27 -2.29 -5.96 -3.03
C LEU A 27 -2.90 -7.02 -2.13
N GLU A 28 -2.99 -8.26 -2.57
CA GLU A 28 -3.31 -9.41 -1.74
C GLU A 28 -2.04 -10.19 -1.44
N LEU A 29 -1.73 -10.36 -0.16
CA LEU A 29 -0.61 -11.19 0.31
C LEU A 29 -1.05 -12.65 0.35
N ARG A 30 -0.13 -13.60 0.22
CA ARG A 30 -0.40 -15.04 0.36
C ARG A 30 -0.99 -15.44 1.72
N SER A 31 -0.79 -14.62 2.74
CA SER A 31 -1.46 -14.78 4.04
C SER A 31 -2.98 -14.51 3.99
N GLY A 32 -3.49 -14.07 2.83
CA GLY A 32 -4.85 -13.60 2.58
C GLY A 32 -5.11 -12.18 3.08
N CYS A 33 -4.08 -11.48 3.59
CA CYS A 33 -4.18 -10.07 3.96
C CYS A 33 -4.24 -9.21 2.70
N VAL A 34 -5.24 -8.34 2.62
CA VAL A 34 -5.38 -7.34 1.57
C VAL A 34 -4.87 -6.01 2.07
N VAL A 35 -3.89 -5.45 1.37
CA VAL A 35 -3.33 -4.11 1.59
C VAL A 35 -3.85 -3.20 0.50
N SER A 36 -4.43 -2.07 0.87
CA SER A 36 -4.90 -1.06 -0.09
C SER A 36 -4.45 0.34 0.31
N ALA A 37 -4.14 1.18 -0.68
CA ALA A 37 -3.90 2.59 -0.41
C ALA A 37 -5.21 3.23 0.07
N SER A 38 -5.17 4.02 1.16
CA SER A 38 -6.37 4.70 1.63
C SER A 38 -6.83 5.71 0.58
N ARG A 39 -8.07 5.55 0.10
CA ARG A 39 -8.72 6.49 -0.81
C ARG A 39 -9.41 7.62 -0.09
N SER A 40 -9.23 7.78 1.24
CA SER A 40 -9.87 8.83 2.02
C SER A 40 -9.26 10.20 1.75
N ALA A 41 -9.20 10.60 0.48
CA ALA A 41 -9.14 11.99 0.05
C ALA A 41 -10.52 12.63 0.26
N ALA A 42 -11.05 12.59 1.48
CA ALA A 42 -11.99 13.62 1.89
C ALA A 42 -11.18 14.93 1.83
N ALA A 43 -11.58 15.81 0.92
CA ALA A 43 -10.82 16.95 0.45
C ALA A 43 -10.18 17.76 1.60
N GLY A 44 -8.86 17.64 1.76
CA GLY A 44 -8.08 18.54 2.64
C GLY A 44 -7.17 17.86 3.66
N ASP A 45 -7.34 16.56 3.93
CA ASP A 45 -6.52 15.90 4.96
C ASP A 45 -5.22 15.36 4.35
N ALA A 46 -4.12 16.10 4.50
CA ALA A 46 -2.81 15.71 3.98
C ALA A 46 -2.31 14.39 4.59
N ASP A 47 -2.75 14.07 5.82
CA ASP A 47 -2.38 12.84 6.52
C ASP A 47 -2.97 11.59 5.87
N SER A 48 -4.13 11.72 5.20
CA SER A 48 -4.80 10.59 4.52
C SER A 48 -3.95 9.94 3.41
N ARG A 49 -3.01 10.70 2.83
CA ARG A 49 -2.14 10.25 1.73
C ARG A 49 -1.11 9.21 2.16
N PHE A 50 -0.79 9.16 3.45
CA PHE A 50 0.17 8.22 4.03
C PHE A 50 -0.52 7.18 4.92
N ARG A 51 -1.73 6.76 4.51
CA ARG A 51 -2.50 5.72 5.19
C ARG A 51 -2.67 4.50 4.31
N LEU A 52 -2.48 3.33 4.89
CA LEU A 52 -2.75 2.03 4.26
C LEU A 52 -3.87 1.32 5.01
N ASN A 53 -4.68 0.61 4.27
CA ASN A 53 -5.80 -0.17 4.78
C ASN A 53 -5.43 -1.65 4.71
N LEU A 54 -5.45 -2.32 5.86
CA LEU A 54 -5.19 -3.75 6.00
C LEU A 54 -6.48 -4.50 6.31
N ALA A 55 -6.81 -5.52 5.53
CA ALA A 55 -7.96 -6.38 5.77
C ALA A 55 -7.52 -7.85 5.80
N TRP A 56 -7.79 -8.54 6.91
CA TRP A 56 -7.44 -9.97 7.07
C TRP A 56 -8.60 -10.88 6.64
N PRO A 57 -8.28 -12.09 6.12
CA PRO A 57 -9.30 -13.06 5.75
C PRO A 57 -9.99 -13.58 7.02
N GLY A 58 -11.31 -13.73 6.98
CA GLY A 58 -12.11 -14.22 8.11
C GLY A 58 -12.94 -13.16 8.83
N GLY A 59 -12.78 -11.88 8.48
CA GLY A 59 -13.85 -10.90 8.69
C GLY A 59 -15.05 -11.28 7.83
N SER A 60 -16.28 -11.16 8.37
CA SER A 60 -17.51 -11.45 7.61
C SER A 60 -17.42 -10.82 6.21
N ARG A 61 -17.61 -11.60 5.14
CA ARG A 61 -17.33 -11.22 3.73
C ARG A 61 -18.02 -9.93 3.25
N SER A 62 -18.94 -9.36 4.03
CA SER A 62 -19.62 -8.09 3.75
C SER A 62 -19.09 -6.89 4.56
N ALA A 63 -18.19 -7.11 5.52
CA ALA A 63 -17.68 -6.11 6.47
C ALA A 63 -16.41 -6.59 7.17
N ALA A 64 -15.42 -7.12 6.42
CA ALA A 64 -14.14 -7.43 7.04
C ALA A 64 -13.57 -6.12 7.64
N PRO A 65 -13.22 -6.09 8.95
CA PRO A 65 -12.72 -4.87 9.56
C PRO A 65 -11.43 -4.47 8.87
N THR A 66 -11.48 -3.31 8.22
CA THR A 66 -10.30 -2.68 7.65
C THR A 66 -9.59 -1.91 8.75
N HIS A 67 -8.32 -2.21 8.96
CA HIS A 67 -7.46 -1.49 9.89
C HIS A 67 -6.62 -0.48 9.13
N GLU A 68 -6.82 0.80 9.45
CA GLU A 68 -6.02 1.86 8.85
C GLU A 68 -4.72 2.06 9.64
N VAL A 69 -3.59 1.96 8.95
CA VAL A 69 -2.24 2.09 9.49
C VAL A 69 -1.48 3.22 8.83
N ASP A 70 -0.52 3.76 9.56
CA ASP A 70 0.45 4.74 9.06
C ASP A 70 1.43 4.05 8.09
N ALA A 71 1.54 4.58 6.88
CA ALA A 71 2.37 4.02 5.82
C ALA A 71 3.87 4.07 6.17
N TYR A 72 4.35 5.16 6.80
CA TYR A 72 5.76 5.27 7.20
C TYR A 72 6.11 4.17 8.19
N LYS A 73 5.28 3.98 9.22
CA LYS A 73 5.51 2.96 10.25
C LYS A 73 5.44 1.54 9.66
N TYR A 74 4.42 1.30 8.84
CA TYR A 74 4.24 -0.01 8.21
C TYR A 74 5.41 -0.36 7.27
N ILE A 75 5.80 0.56 6.39
CA ILE A 75 6.91 0.35 5.46
C ILE A 75 8.24 0.19 6.19
N ALA A 76 8.50 0.98 7.23
CA ALA A 76 9.72 0.83 8.03
C ALA A 76 9.81 -0.55 8.68
N LEU A 77 8.70 -1.07 9.22
CA LEU A 77 8.62 -2.45 9.72
C LEU A 77 8.95 -3.46 8.62
N GLN A 78 8.34 -3.30 7.44
CA GLN A 78 8.54 -4.22 6.32
C GLN A 78 9.96 -4.21 5.75
N VAL A 79 10.63 -3.06 5.74
CA VAL A 79 12.06 -2.96 5.40
C VAL A 79 12.92 -3.73 6.41
N GLN A 80 12.63 -3.62 7.71
CA GLN A 80 13.34 -4.38 8.74
C GLN A 80 13.12 -5.90 8.59
N GLU A 81 11.89 -6.32 8.25
CA GLU A 81 11.57 -7.73 8.01
C GLU A 81 12.30 -8.26 6.77
N ALA A 82 12.33 -7.51 5.67
CA ALA A 82 13.09 -7.88 4.48
C ALA A 82 14.59 -8.02 4.78
N ALA A 83 15.15 -7.10 5.58
CA ALA A 83 16.56 -7.17 5.98
C ALA A 83 16.86 -8.42 6.81
N ARG A 84 15.95 -8.86 7.69
CA ARG A 84 16.09 -10.14 8.43
C ARG A 84 16.10 -11.36 7.52
N LEU A 85 15.53 -11.25 6.32
CA LEU A 85 15.55 -12.30 5.29
C LEU A 85 16.80 -12.24 4.39
N GLY A 86 17.78 -11.37 4.70
CA GLY A 86 19.05 -11.28 4.00
C GLY A 86 19.10 -10.23 2.88
N PHE A 87 18.10 -9.36 2.77
CA PHE A 87 18.10 -8.26 1.81
C PHE A 87 18.92 -7.08 2.33
N ASP A 88 19.48 -6.29 1.41
CA ASP A 88 20.26 -5.11 1.76
C ASP A 88 19.36 -4.03 2.38
N LEU A 89 19.55 -3.77 3.67
CA LEU A 89 18.75 -2.82 4.43
C LEU A 89 18.80 -1.40 3.85
N GLN A 90 19.99 -0.97 3.39
CA GLN A 90 20.19 0.38 2.89
C GLN A 90 19.49 0.57 1.55
N LEU A 91 19.60 -0.41 0.65
CA LEU A 91 18.91 -0.40 -0.64
C LEU A 91 17.39 -0.44 -0.45
N MET A 92 16.89 -1.25 0.48
CA MET A 92 15.47 -1.32 0.80
C MET A 92 14.95 -0.01 1.41
N ALA A 93 15.71 0.61 2.30
CA ALA A 93 15.36 1.91 2.89
C ALA A 93 15.31 3.02 1.84
N GLN A 94 16.28 3.07 0.91
CA GLN A 94 16.29 4.04 -0.19
C GLN A 94 15.11 3.83 -1.14
N SER A 95 14.79 2.57 -1.45
CA SER A 95 13.65 2.22 -2.30
C SER A 95 12.32 2.59 -1.63
N ALA A 96 12.21 2.38 -0.32
CA ALA A 96 11.05 2.78 0.47
C ALA A 96 10.88 4.30 0.50
N GLU A 97 11.96 5.05 0.75
CA GLU A 97 11.95 6.52 0.73
C GLU A 97 11.49 7.05 -0.63
N ARG A 98 12.02 6.48 -1.72
CA ARG A 98 11.59 6.84 -3.07
C ARG A 98 10.10 6.59 -3.29
N ALA A 99 9.59 5.43 -2.87
CA ALA A 99 8.18 5.11 -2.97
C ALA A 99 7.29 6.08 -2.18
N MET A 100 7.73 6.55 -1.00
CA MET A 100 7.00 7.55 -0.20
C MET A 100 6.95 8.92 -0.91
N LEU A 101 8.06 9.36 -1.52
CA LEU A 101 8.09 10.59 -2.31
C LEU A 101 7.18 10.50 -3.52
N ASP A 102 7.27 9.43 -4.30
CA ASP A 102 6.44 9.22 -5.48
C ASP A 102 4.95 9.11 -5.11
N ALA A 103 4.62 8.51 -3.96
CA ALA A 103 3.25 8.42 -3.46
C ALA A 103 2.67 9.79 -3.07
N SER A 104 3.51 10.71 -2.58
CA SER A 104 3.06 12.07 -2.21
C SER A 104 2.56 12.88 -3.41
N GLU A 105 3.05 12.57 -4.60
CA GLU A 105 2.68 13.19 -5.88
C GLU A 105 1.68 12.36 -6.68
N TRP A 106 1.41 11.13 -6.25
CA TRP A 106 0.56 10.21 -6.99
C TRP A 106 -0.89 10.71 -7.04
N ARG A 107 -1.42 10.80 -8.25
CA ARG A 107 -2.83 11.10 -8.51
C ARG A 107 -3.48 9.88 -9.11
N SER A 108 -4.48 9.32 -8.45
CA SER A 108 -5.34 8.33 -9.08
C SER A 108 -6.10 9.02 -10.21
N ASP A 109 -5.84 8.66 -11.48
CA ASP A 109 -6.73 8.99 -12.59
C ASP A 109 -8.04 8.20 -12.43
N VAL A 110 -8.82 8.47 -11.39
CA VAL A 110 -10.23 8.10 -11.36
C VAL A 110 -10.94 9.20 -12.14
N LYS A 111 -11.01 9.02 -13.47
CA LYS A 111 -12.11 9.63 -14.21
C LYS A 111 -13.38 9.12 -13.53
N GLY A 112 -14.09 10.01 -12.86
CA GLY A 112 -15.43 9.72 -12.42
C GLY A 112 -16.23 9.35 -13.66
N ASP A 113 -16.59 8.08 -13.78
CA ASP A 113 -17.81 7.67 -14.47
C ASP A 113 -18.98 8.27 -13.69
N GLU A 114 -19.16 9.59 -13.79
CA GLU A 114 -20.48 10.20 -13.68
C GLU A 114 -21.13 10.00 -15.06
N SER A 115 -21.74 8.84 -15.25
CA SER A 115 -22.73 8.69 -16.32
C SER A 115 -24.07 9.29 -15.82
N PRO A 116 -24.79 10.01 -16.70
CA PRO A 116 -25.90 10.91 -16.37
C PRO A 116 -27.17 10.22 -15.85
#